data_AF-A0A821XYX6-F1
#
_entry.id   AF-A0A821XYX6-F1
#
_cell.length_a   1.000
_cell.length_b   1.000
_cell.length_c   1.000
_cell.angle_alpha   90.00
_cell.angle_beta   90.00
_cell.angle_gamma   90.00
#
_symmetry.space_group_name_H-M   'P 1'
#
loop_
_entity.id
_entity.type
_entity.pdbx_description
1 polymer ?
#
loop_
_entity_poly.entity_id
_entity_poly.type
_entity_poly.pdbx_seq_one_letter_code
_entity_poly.pdbx_strand_id
1 'polypeptide(L)'
;MEQCIKLLKPFEEITNITSSGISCISEVIPHAITLLKYLGKAERIPNLVTVRSSLQAELEKQFNFDENKKYLVATFLDPRFKTSFLGLVQAERARQKILLEALKLSCNDESSSTDEDSSPLRKKRNLNENDKTFEIQDSFWNCFE
;
A
#
# COMPACT_ATOMS: atom_id res chain seq x y z
N MET A 1 29.24 3.48 20.28
CA MET A 1 28.88 3.74 18.87
C MET A 1 28.41 2.47 18.16
N GLU A 2 29.15 1.36 18.24
CA GLU A 2 28.77 0.07 17.60
C GLU A 2 27.36 -0.44 17.93
N GLN A 3 26.91 -0.27 19.18
CA GLN A 3 25.55 -0.68 19.59
C GLN A 3 24.46 0.13 18.87
N CYS A 4 24.68 1.42 18.62
CA CYS A 4 23.75 2.25 17.85
C CYS A 4 23.73 1.82 16.39
N ILE A 5 24.89 1.54 15.80
CA ILE A 5 25.00 1.05 14.42
C ILE A 5 24.25 -0.28 14.28
N LYS A 6 24.46 -1.21 15.21
CA LYS A 6 23.71 -2.48 15.25
C LYS A 6 22.21 -2.25 15.39
N LEU A 7 21.78 -1.32 16.27
CA LEU A 7 20.38 -0.97 16.45
C LEU A 7 19.74 -0.47 15.15
N LEU A 8 20.44 0.43 14.42
CA LEU A 8 19.92 1.12 13.25
C LEU A 8 20.07 0.33 11.94
N LYS A 9 20.88 -0.72 11.90
CA LYS A 9 21.13 -1.50 10.68
C LYS A 9 19.84 -1.97 9.95
N PRO A 10 18.80 -2.48 10.63
CA PRO A 10 17.56 -2.87 9.93
C PRO A 10 16.79 -1.68 9.33
N PHE A 11 16.93 -0.48 9.92
CA PHE A 11 16.32 0.74 9.37
C PHE A 11 17.03 1.18 8.10
N GLU A 12 18.36 1.13 8.09
CA GLU A 12 19.16 1.40 6.90
C GLU A 12 18.80 0.45 5.76
N GLU A 13 18.70 -0.86 6.05
CA GLU A 13 18.36 -1.89 5.06
C GLU A 13 16.97 -1.65 4.44
N ILE A 14 15.95 -1.41 5.27
CA ILE A 14 14.59 -1.08 4.79
C ILE A 14 14.57 0.24 4.01
N THR A 15 15.35 1.23 4.43
CA THR A 15 15.46 2.51 3.71
C THR A 15 16.06 2.31 2.33
N ASN A 16 17.09 1.47 2.20
CA ASN A 16 17.71 1.12 0.92
C ASN A 16 16.78 0.33 0.00
N ILE A 17 16.01 -0.62 0.54
CA ILE A 17 14.98 -1.34 -0.24
C ILE A 17 13.94 -0.35 -0.76
N THR A 18 13.45 0.51 0.13
CA THR A 18 12.34 1.44 -0.16
C THR A 18 12.77 2.55 -1.12
N SER A 19 14.05 2.92 -1.15
CA SER A 19 14.60 3.91 -2.08
C SER A 19 14.84 3.37 -3.49
N SER A 20 14.69 2.05 -3.70
CA SER A 20 14.83 1.46 -5.03
C SER A 20 13.67 1.84 -5.95
N GLY A 21 13.93 1.92 -7.27
CA GLY A 21 12.90 2.23 -8.27
C GLY A 21 11.83 1.13 -8.47
N ILE A 22 12.01 -0.03 -7.85
CA ILE A 22 11.05 -1.16 -7.89
C ILE A 22 10.26 -1.32 -6.60
N SER A 23 10.52 -0.46 -5.60
CA SER A 23 9.79 -0.44 -4.33
C SER A 23 8.30 -0.16 -4.57
N CYS A 24 7.46 -0.85 -3.80
CA CYS A 24 6.01 -0.75 -3.93
C CYS A 24 5.38 -0.24 -2.64
N ILE A 25 4.31 0.56 -2.77
CA ILE A 25 3.52 1.04 -1.63
C ILE A 25 2.94 -0.09 -0.77
N SER A 26 2.78 -1.30 -1.33
CA SER A 26 2.35 -2.49 -0.60
C SER A 26 3.36 -2.98 0.44
N GLU A 27 4.61 -2.54 0.37
CA GLU A 27 5.69 -2.99 1.26
C GLU A 27 5.80 -2.14 2.53
N VAL A 28 5.11 -0.99 2.58
CA VAL A 28 5.14 -0.06 3.71
C VAL A 28 4.68 -0.72 5.02
N ILE A 29 3.53 -1.41 5.00
CA ILE A 29 3.01 -2.11 6.19
C ILE A 29 3.95 -3.26 6.62
N PRO A 30 4.36 -4.17 5.71
CA PRO A 30 5.35 -5.20 6.03
C PRO A 30 6.64 -4.65 6.65
N HIS A 31 7.22 -3.58 6.09
CA HIS A 31 8.45 -2.99 6.60
C HIS A 31 8.29 -2.41 8.00
N ALA A 32 7.25 -1.60 8.21
CA ALA A 32 6.99 -0.99 9.52
C ALA A 32 6.67 -2.05 10.60
N ILE A 33 5.85 -3.06 10.28
CA ILE A 33 5.60 -4.19 11.21
C ILE A 33 6.89 -4.95 11.50
N THR A 34 7.76 -5.14 10.50
CA THR A 34 9.06 -5.81 10.68
C THR A 34 9.97 -5.02 11.62
N LEU A 35 10.04 -3.69 11.48
CA LEU A 35 10.78 -2.81 12.39
C LEU A 35 10.20 -2.83 13.81
N LEU A 36 8.87 -2.76 13.96
CA LEU A 36 8.22 -2.86 15.27
C LEU A 36 8.50 -4.20 15.96
N LYS A 37 8.40 -5.31 15.22
CA LYS A 37 8.79 -6.64 15.73
C LYS A 37 10.26 -6.68 16.13
N TYR A 38 11.14 -6.07 15.33
CA TYR A 38 12.56 -5.99 15.65
C TYR A 38 12.81 -5.20 16.94
N LEU A 39 12.16 -4.06 17.14
CA LEU A 39 12.23 -3.25 18.36
C LEU A 39 11.55 -3.92 19.57
N GLY A 40 10.56 -4.78 19.35
CA GLY A 40 9.90 -5.55 20.42
C GLY A 40 10.72 -6.73 20.94
N LYS A 41 11.78 -7.16 20.23
CA LYS A 41 12.66 -8.25 20.70
C LYS A 41 13.35 -7.84 22.02
N ALA A 42 13.40 -8.76 22.98
CA ALA A 42 13.93 -8.53 24.35
C ALA A 42 15.47 -8.43 24.42
N GLU A 43 16.13 -8.05 23.33
CA GLU A 43 17.58 -7.89 23.30
C GLU A 43 17.94 -6.64 24.11
N ARG A 44 18.27 -6.86 25.38
CA ARG A 44 18.65 -5.82 26.33
C ARG A 44 20.01 -5.27 25.92
N ILE A 45 19.99 -4.24 25.08
CA ILE A 45 21.09 -3.28 24.99
C ILE A 45 20.84 -2.26 26.11
N PRO A 46 21.46 -2.40 27.30
CA PRO A 46 21.07 -1.64 28.48
C PRO A 46 21.21 -0.12 28.27
N ASN A 47 22.14 0.26 27.40
CA ASN A 47 22.51 1.65 27.15
C ASN A 47 21.62 2.34 26.10
N LEU A 48 20.71 1.62 25.42
CA LEU A 48 19.89 2.15 24.32
C LEU A 48 18.38 1.95 24.52
N VAL A 49 17.93 1.60 25.73
CA VAL A 49 16.52 1.36 26.03
C VAL A 49 15.66 2.57 25.65
N THR A 50 16.07 3.79 26.04
CA THR A 50 15.34 5.02 25.73
C THR A 50 15.24 5.28 24.22
N VAL A 51 16.34 5.09 23.48
CA VAL A 51 16.36 5.29 22.01
C VAL A 51 15.45 4.29 21.33
N ARG A 52 15.49 3.02 21.77
CA ARG A 52 14.65 1.95 21.23
C ARG A 52 13.17 2.22 21.47
N SER A 53 12.80 2.59 22.69
CA SER A 53 11.42 2.94 23.02
C SER A 53 10.93 4.17 22.25
N SER A 54 11.80 5.18 22.09
CA SER A 54 11.47 6.37 21.29
C SER A 54 11.27 6.04 19.81
N LEU A 55 12.11 5.19 19.23
CA LEU A 55 11.95 4.73 17.84
C LEU A 55 10.67 3.94 17.65
N GLN A 56 10.32 3.09 18.62
CA GLN A 56 9.09 2.30 18.56
C GLN A 56 7.86 3.21 18.62
N ALA A 57 7.82 4.14 19.58
CA ALA A 57 6.71 5.07 19.73
C ALA A 57 6.54 5.96 18.48
N GLU A 58 7.64 6.45 17.89
CA GLU A 58 7.54 7.26 16.68
C GLU A 58 7.11 6.43 15.46
N LEU A 59 7.54 5.17 15.34
CA LEU A 59 7.04 4.27 14.29
C LEU A 59 5.53 4.02 14.43
N GLU A 60 5.06 3.69 15.63
CA GLU A 60 3.62 3.44 15.89
C GLU A 60 2.78 4.69 15.58
N LYS A 61 3.28 5.86 15.93
CA LYS A 61 2.63 7.15 15.67
C LYS A 61 2.60 7.50 14.18
N GLN A 62 3.73 7.38 13.47
CA GLN A 62 3.82 7.75 12.05
C GLN A 62 3.09 6.75 11.15
N PHE A 63 3.09 5.47 11.54
CA PHE A 63 2.48 4.38 10.79
C PHE A 63 1.17 3.90 11.41
N ASN A 64 0.31 4.85 11.80
CA ASN A 64 -1.08 4.55 12.12
C ASN A 64 -1.85 4.18 10.84
N PHE A 65 -1.78 2.91 10.45
CA PHE A 65 -2.37 2.43 9.19
C PHE A 65 -3.89 2.55 9.12
N ASP A 66 -4.56 2.75 10.25
CA ASP A 66 -6.00 2.97 10.29
C ASP A 66 -6.40 4.27 9.57
N GLU A 67 -5.54 5.28 9.61
CA GLU A 67 -5.78 6.60 9.03
C GLU A 67 -5.54 6.61 7.51
N ASN A 68 -4.48 5.94 7.05
CA ASN A 68 -4.12 5.93 5.63
C ASN A 68 -4.54 4.63 4.92
N LYS A 69 -5.77 4.67 4.38
CA LYS A 69 -6.41 3.57 3.66
C LYS A 69 -5.63 3.09 2.42
N LYS A 70 -4.73 3.90 1.85
CA LYS A 70 -3.95 3.51 0.66
C LYS A 70 -2.97 2.39 0.97
N TYR A 71 -2.28 2.47 2.11
CA TYR A 71 -1.36 1.42 2.55
C TYR A 71 -2.10 0.11 2.82
N LEU A 72 -3.28 0.18 3.46
CA LEU A 72 -4.11 -1.00 3.73
C LEU A 72 -4.55 -1.70 2.44
N VAL A 73 -5.13 -0.96 1.49
CA VAL A 73 -5.60 -1.53 0.23
C VAL A 73 -4.44 -2.07 -0.60
N ALA A 74 -3.34 -1.32 -0.73
CA ALA A 74 -2.18 -1.77 -1.50
C ALA A 74 -1.56 -3.06 -0.92
N THR A 75 -1.39 -3.11 0.41
CA THR A 75 -0.86 -4.29 1.09
C THR A 75 -1.81 -5.49 0.95
N PHE A 76 -3.13 -5.25 0.99
CA PHE A 76 -4.13 -6.31 0.84
C PHE A 76 -4.20 -6.88 -0.59
N LEU A 77 -4.02 -6.02 -1.60
CA LEU A 77 -4.00 -6.42 -3.01
C LEU A 77 -2.73 -7.18 -3.39
N ASP A 78 -1.62 -6.96 -2.68
CA ASP A 78 -0.38 -7.70 -2.90
C ASP A 78 -0.50 -9.14 -2.36
N PRO A 79 -0.48 -10.17 -3.22
CA PRO A 79 -0.65 -11.55 -2.78
C PRO A 79 0.41 -12.00 -1.77
N ARG A 80 1.61 -11.39 -1.82
CA ARG A 80 2.72 -11.71 -0.89
C ARG A 80 2.36 -11.36 0.56
N PHE A 81 1.48 -10.38 0.77
CA PHE A 81 1.22 -9.79 2.08
C PHE A 81 -0.22 -9.96 2.58
N LYS A 82 -1.15 -10.31 1.70
CA LYS A 82 -2.60 -10.42 1.94
C LYS A 82 -3.00 -11.09 3.26
N THR A 83 -2.28 -12.14 3.69
CA THR A 83 -2.62 -12.93 4.89
C THR A 83 -1.64 -12.78 6.05
N SER A 84 -0.47 -12.19 5.83
CA SER A 84 0.67 -12.29 6.76
C SER A 84 0.92 -11.05 7.60
N PHE A 85 0.46 -9.89 7.12
CA PHE A 85 0.76 -8.58 7.74
C PHE A 85 -0.48 -7.80 8.16
N LEU A 86 -1.67 -8.21 7.72
CA LEU A 86 -2.94 -7.57 8.07
C LEU A 86 -3.69 -8.45 9.06
N GLY A 87 -4.12 -7.87 10.19
CA GLY A 87 -5.08 -8.50 11.08
C GLY A 87 -6.47 -8.59 10.44
N LEU A 88 -7.37 -9.37 11.03
CA LEU A 88 -8.73 -9.59 10.51
C LEU A 88 -9.49 -8.28 10.24
N VAL A 89 -9.45 -7.34 11.19
CA VAL A 89 -10.12 -6.03 11.06
C VAL A 89 -9.56 -5.22 9.90
N GLN A 90 -8.24 -5.22 9.73
CA GLN A 90 -7.56 -4.46 8.67
C GLN A 90 -7.81 -5.05 7.29
N ALA A 91 -7.78 -6.38 7.20
CA ALA A 91 -8.11 -7.10 5.98
C ALA A 91 -9.56 -6.86 5.56
N GLU A 92 -10.50 -6.91 6.50
CA GLU A 92 -11.92 -6.67 6.23
C GLU A 92 -12.18 -5.22 5.78
N ARG A 93 -11.55 -4.24 6.45
CA ARG A 93 -11.64 -2.84 6.03
C ARG A 93 -11.10 -2.62 4.61
N ALA A 94 -9.99 -3.26 4.26
CA ALA A 94 -9.44 -3.20 2.91
C ALA A 94 -10.41 -3.81 1.88
N ARG A 95 -11.02 -4.97 2.17
CA ARG A 95 -12.04 -5.60 1.32
C ARG A 95 -13.24 -4.69 1.08
N GLN A 96 -13.81 -4.14 2.14
CA GLN A 96 -14.96 -3.23 2.06
C GLN A 96 -14.64 -2.00 1.21
N LYS A 97 -13.42 -1.47 1.34
CA LYS A 97 -12.97 -0.33 0.54
C LYS A 97 -12.85 -0.67 -0.94
N ILE A 98 -12.27 -1.83 -1.26
CA ILE A 98 -12.15 -2.30 -2.65
C ILE A 98 -13.54 -2.49 -3.26
N LEU A 99 -14.45 -3.14 -2.54
CA LEU A 99 -15.83 -3.35 -2.98
C LEU A 99 -16.55 -2.02 -3.23
N LEU A 100 -16.44 -1.07 -2.31
CA LEU A 100 -17.07 0.24 -2.46
C LEU A 100 -16.54 0.99 -3.68
N GLU A 101 -15.24 0.95 -3.95
CA GLU A 101 -14.69 1.57 -5.16
C GLU A 101 -15.15 0.84 -6.42
N ALA A 102 -15.18 -0.50 -6.43
CA ALA A 102 -15.69 -1.27 -7.57
C ALA A 102 -17.16 -0.92 -7.91
N LEU A 103 -18.02 -0.78 -6.89
CA LEU A 103 -19.41 -0.36 -7.08
C LEU A 103 -19.52 1.06 -7.64
N LYS A 104 -18.68 2.00 -7.19
CA LYS A 104 -18.67 3.37 -7.74
C LYS A 104 -18.28 3.39 -9.22
N LEU A 105 -17.31 2.57 -9.62
CA LEU A 105 -16.94 2.45 -11.03
C LEU A 105 -18.14 1.94 -11.85
N SER A 106 -18.80 0.87 -11.38
CA SER A 106 -19.96 0.28 -12.05
C SER A 106 -21.16 1.25 -12.19
N CYS A 107 -21.40 2.14 -11.22
CA CYS A 107 -22.50 3.11 -11.31
C CYS A 107 -22.18 4.32 -12.22
N ASN A 108 -20.90 4.61 -12.44
CA ASN A 108 -20.46 5.74 -13.25
C ASN A 108 -20.43 5.43 -14.76
N ASP A 109 -20.47 4.15 -15.15
CA ASP A 109 -20.52 3.74 -16.55
C ASP A 109 -21.94 3.84 -17.16
N GLU A 110 -22.98 3.94 -16.33
CA GLU A 110 -24.40 3.94 -16.74
C GLU A 110 -25.07 5.33 -16.77
N SER A 111 -24.31 6.42 -16.61
CA SER A 111 -24.85 7.80 -16.65
C SER A 111 -24.21 8.64 -17.75
N SER A 112 -24.43 8.21 -18.99
CA SER A 112 -24.27 9.04 -20.19
C SER A 112 -25.59 9.12 -20.95
N SER A 113 -26.54 9.88 -20.40
CA SER A 113 -27.60 10.49 -21.21
C SER A 113 -28.03 11.82 -20.58
N THR A 114 -27.81 12.92 -21.32
CA THR A 114 -28.43 14.27 -21.26
C THR A 114 -28.26 15.05 -19.94
N ASP A 115 -27.81 16.30 -19.84
CA ASP A 115 -27.74 17.44 -20.75
C ASP A 115 -26.65 18.44 -20.28
N GLU A 116 -26.37 19.44 -21.11
CA GLU A 116 -25.31 20.44 -21.04
C GLU A 116 -25.27 21.30 -19.76
N ASP A 117 -24.08 21.51 -19.18
CA ASP A 117 -23.56 22.86 -18.89
C ASP A 117 -22.05 22.86 -18.51
N SER A 118 -21.26 23.53 -19.35
CA SER A 118 -20.01 24.28 -19.12
C SER A 118 -19.13 24.01 -17.88
N SER A 119 -18.02 23.26 -18.03
CA SER A 119 -16.73 23.41 -17.29
C SER A 119 -15.66 22.40 -17.77
N PRO A 120 -14.34 22.68 -17.61
CA PRO A 120 -13.37 22.54 -18.70
C PRO A 120 -13.05 21.09 -19.05
N LEU A 121 -13.08 20.85 -20.36
CA LEU A 121 -12.78 19.60 -21.03
C LEU A 121 -11.56 18.92 -20.40
N ARG A 122 -11.78 17.68 -19.96
CA ARG A 122 -10.74 16.66 -19.82
C ARG A 122 -9.87 16.74 -21.07
N LYS A 123 -8.64 17.23 -20.91
CA LYS A 123 -7.61 17.20 -21.95
C LYS A 123 -7.40 15.73 -22.32
N LYS A 124 -8.12 15.25 -23.33
CA LYS A 124 -7.86 13.98 -23.98
C LYS A 124 -6.41 14.04 -24.43
N ARG A 125 -5.58 13.25 -23.76
CA ARG A 125 -4.20 12.99 -24.18
C ARG A 125 -4.34 12.27 -25.53
N ASN A 126 -4.12 12.99 -26.62
CA ASN A 126 -3.99 12.41 -27.95
C ASN A 126 -2.80 11.43 -27.91
N LEU A 127 -3.09 10.14 -27.75
CA LEU A 127 -2.23 9.08 -28.24
C LEU A 127 -2.89 8.53 -29.50
N ASN A 128 -2.31 8.87 -30.65
CA ASN A 128 -2.50 8.09 -31.84
C ASN A 128 -1.86 6.70 -31.65
N GLU A 129 -2.59 5.69 -32.13
CA GLU A 129 -2.13 4.37 -32.60
C GLU A 129 -1.46 3.43 -31.58
N ASN A 130 -2.26 2.81 -30.70
CA ASN A 130 -2.45 1.35 -30.68
C ASN A 130 -3.48 1.00 -29.58
N ASP A 131 -4.74 0.92 -29.98
CA ASP A 131 -5.89 0.67 -29.10
C ASP A 131 -6.00 -0.83 -28.75
N LYS A 132 -5.00 -1.38 -28.06
CA LYS A 132 -4.95 -2.81 -27.67
C LYS A 132 -5.27 -3.06 -26.20
N THR A 133 -5.59 -2.03 -25.41
CA THR A 133 -5.75 -2.21 -23.95
C THR A 133 -7.14 -2.71 -23.52
N PHE A 134 -8.18 -2.50 -24.33
CA PHE A 134 -9.52 -3.01 -24.02
C PHE A 134 -9.75 -4.45 -24.52
N GLU A 135 -9.14 -4.84 -25.64
CA GLU A 135 -9.25 -6.23 -26.16
C GLU A 135 -8.61 -7.29 -25.23
N ILE A 136 -7.59 -6.91 -24.45
CA ILE A 136 -6.88 -7.86 -23.58
C ILE A 136 -7.80 -8.38 -22.46
N GLN A 137 -8.69 -7.55 -21.91
CA GLN A 137 -9.53 -7.96 -20.79
C GLN A 137 -10.59 -8.99 -21.18
N ASP A 138 -11.22 -8.83 -22.35
CA ASP A 138 -12.18 -9.82 -22.83
C ASP A 138 -11.49 -11.09 -23.36
N SER A 139 -10.35 -10.95 -24.05
CA SER A 139 -9.64 -12.12 -24.62
C SER A 139 -9.12 -13.10 -23.57
N PHE A 140 -8.79 -12.64 -22.36
CA PHE A 140 -8.29 -13.51 -21.29
C PHE A 140 -9.38 -14.50 -20.84
N TRP A 141 -10.63 -14.05 -20.71
CA TRP A 141 -11.74 -14.89 -20.25
C TRP A 141 -12.31 -15.78 -21.36
N ASN A 142 -12.16 -15.39 -22.62
CA ASN A 142 -12.56 -16.18 -23.78
C ASN A 142 -11.72 -17.48 -23.98
N CYS A 143 -10.68 -17.71 -23.17
CA CYS A 143 -9.86 -18.92 -23.22
C CYS A 143 -10.46 -20.12 -22.47
N PHE A 144 -11.63 -19.97 -21.85
CA PHE A 144 -12.27 -20.99 -20.99
C PHE A 144 -13.59 -21.54 -21.54
N GLU A 145 -13.98 -21.19 -22.76
CA GLU A 145 -15.09 -21.82 -23.51
C GLU A 145 -14.63 -22.96 -24.42
#